data_AF-A0ABD5AJ83-F1
#
_entry.id   AF-A0ABD5AJ83-F1
#
_cell.length_a   1.000
_cell.length_b   1.000
_cell.length_c   1.000
_cell.angle_alpha   90.00
_cell.angle_beta   90.00
_cell.angle_gamma   90.00
#
_symmetry.space_group_name_H-M   'P 1'
#
loop_
_entity.id
_entity.type
_entity.pdbx_description
1 polymer ?
#
loop_
_entity_poly.entity_id
_entity_poly.type
_entity_poly.pdbx_seq_one_letter_code
_entity_poly.pdbx_strand_id
1 'polypeptide(L)'
;MKAKIQSPIQPDWWSKTFAGGVLGLSLAIAFGNLIVLLGQPYISMDLLAQLGMWSVPWVWMPIMFGTYFFVTGRQAMVYLFVANVLAYSCVFLIRG
;
A
#
# COMPACT_ATOMS: atom_id res chain seq x y z
N MET A 1 26.63 -19.71 19.15
CA MET A 1 25.58 -18.83 19.72
C MET A 1 24.31 -19.04 18.90
N LYS A 2 23.20 -19.53 19.48
CA LYS A 2 21.91 -19.54 18.77
C LYS A 2 21.34 -18.12 18.81
N ALA A 3 21.25 -17.45 17.67
CA ALA A 3 20.51 -16.21 17.56
C ALA A 3 19.06 -16.51 17.98
N LYS A 4 18.62 -15.92 19.10
CA LYS A 4 17.26 -16.09 19.61
C LYS A 4 16.37 -15.25 18.69
N ILE A 5 15.69 -15.88 17.73
CA ILE A 5 14.72 -15.19 16.87
C ILE A 5 13.65 -14.63 17.80
N GLN A 6 13.64 -13.31 17.96
CA GLN A 6 12.96 -12.65 19.09
C GLN A 6 11.44 -12.65 18.96
N SER A 7 10.88 -13.08 17.83
CA SER A 7 9.49 -13.50 17.66
C SER A 7 9.36 -14.28 16.35
N PRO A 8 9.02 -15.58 16.36
CA PRO A 8 8.83 -16.33 15.12
C PRO A 8 7.62 -15.80 14.35
N ILE A 9 7.73 -15.76 13.01
CA ILE A 9 6.62 -15.38 12.13
C ILE A 9 5.47 -16.38 12.34
N GLN A 10 4.28 -15.84 12.61
CA GLN A 10 3.08 -16.67 12.84
C GLN A 10 2.50 -17.17 11.50
N PRO A 11 1.87 -18.37 11.49
CA PRO A 11 1.30 -18.98 10.28
C PRO A 11 -0.10 -18.40 9.95
N ASP A 12 -0.29 -17.09 10.09
CA ASP A 12 -1.54 -16.38 9.86
C ASP A 12 -1.64 -15.82 8.43
N TRP A 13 -1.40 -16.71 7.47
CA TRP A 13 -1.27 -16.38 6.05
C TRP A 13 -2.55 -15.77 5.47
N TRP A 14 -3.75 -16.23 5.87
CA TRP A 14 -5.02 -15.62 5.43
C TRP A 14 -5.13 -14.14 5.79
N SER A 15 -4.78 -13.79 7.03
CA SER A 15 -4.83 -12.41 7.52
C SER A 15 -3.82 -11.53 6.79
N LYS A 16 -2.63 -12.05 6.49
CA LYS A 16 -1.59 -11.35 5.71
C LYS A 16 -2.00 -11.16 4.26
N THR A 17 -2.53 -12.21 3.63
CA THR A 17 -3.08 -12.16 2.27
C THR A 17 -4.21 -11.14 2.19
N PHE A 18 -5.12 -11.11 3.16
CA PHE A 18 -6.19 -10.11 3.20
C PHE A 18 -5.65 -8.69 3.38
N ALA A 19 -4.70 -8.50 4.31
CA ALA A 19 -4.08 -7.20 4.54
C ALA A 19 -3.38 -6.69 3.27
N GLY A 20 -2.50 -7.48 2.67
CA GLY A 20 -1.79 -7.09 1.45
C GLY A 20 -2.70 -7.01 0.22
N GLY A 21 -3.66 -7.92 0.11
CA GLY A 21 -4.57 -8.00 -1.02
C GLY A 21 -5.54 -6.83 -1.06
N VAL A 22 -6.22 -6.56 0.06
CA VAL A 22 -7.26 -5.52 0.14
C VAL A 22 -6.68 -4.18 0.56
N LEU A 23 -6.03 -4.09 1.72
CA LEU A 23 -5.50 -2.82 2.21
C LEU A 23 -4.29 -2.37 1.38
N GLY A 24 -3.46 -3.31 0.92
CA GLY A 24 -2.35 -2.99 0.02
C GLY A 24 -2.82 -2.48 -1.35
N LEU A 25 -3.88 -3.07 -1.92
CA LEU A 25 -4.45 -2.60 -3.19
C LEU A 25 -5.06 -1.20 -3.04
N SER A 26 -5.83 -1.00 -1.96
CA SER A 26 -6.40 0.30 -1.61
C SER A 26 -5.31 1.38 -1.49
N LEU A 27 -4.18 1.06 -0.85
CA LEU A 27 -3.04 1.97 -0.72
C LEU A 27 -2.39 2.27 -2.09
N ALA A 28 -2.23 1.26 -2.94
CA ALA A 28 -1.68 1.44 -4.29
C ALA A 28 -2.59 2.33 -5.16
N ILE A 29 -3.91 2.20 -5.05
CA ILE A 29 -4.88 3.08 -5.72
C ILE A 29 -4.75 4.52 -5.19
N ALA A 30 -4.58 4.71 -3.88
CA ALA A 30 -4.34 6.04 -3.32
C ALA A 30 -3.08 6.68 -3.90
N PHE A 31 -1.98 5.93 -4.02
CA PHE A 31 -0.76 6.41 -4.68
C PHE A 31 -0.96 6.74 -6.16
N GLY A 32 -1.70 5.91 -6.91
CA GLY A 32 -2.07 6.22 -8.30
C GLY A 32 -2.84 7.54 -8.41
N ASN A 33 -3.76 7.81 -7.48
CA ASN A 33 -4.47 9.09 -7.43
C ASN A 33 -3.54 10.27 -7.07
N LEU A 34 -2.61 10.07 -6.14
CA LEU A 34 -1.62 11.12 -5.79
C LEU A 34 -0.72 11.47 -6.97
N ILE A 35 -0.31 10.49 -7.78
CA ILE A 35 0.45 10.73 -9.01
C ILE A 35 -0.34 11.65 -9.96
N VAL A 36 -1.62 11.34 -10.16
CA VAL A 36 -2.50 12.16 -11.01
C VAL A 36 -2.63 13.56 -10.44
N LEU A 37 -3.05 13.70 -9.17
CA LEU A 37 -3.34 14.99 -8.52
C LEU A 37 -2.11 15.91 -8.47
N LEU A 38 -0.96 15.38 -8.06
CA LEU A 38 0.28 16.16 -7.98
C LEU A 38 0.87 16.48 -9.36
N GLY A 39 0.60 15.64 -10.35
CA GLY A 39 1.09 15.80 -11.71
C GLY A 39 0.27 16.76 -12.56
N GLN A 40 -1.00 17.03 -12.22
CA GLN A 40 -1.91 17.81 -13.07
C GLN A 40 -1.39 19.17 -13.54
N PRO A 41 -0.64 19.94 -12.71
CA PRO A 41 -0.10 21.24 -13.16
C PRO A 41 0.99 21.14 -14.23
N TYR A 42 1.56 19.95 -14.46
CA TYR A 42 2.79 19.78 -15.23
C TYR A 42 2.67 18.84 -16.43
N ILE A 43 1.72 17.90 -16.40
CA ILE A 43 1.61 16.80 -17.37
C ILE A 43 0.17 16.71 -17.88
N SER A 44 0.00 16.33 -19.16
CA SER A 44 -1.33 16.11 -19.74
C SER A 44 -2.11 15.01 -19.02
N MET A 45 -3.44 15.18 -18.95
CA MET A 45 -4.32 14.21 -18.27
C MET A 45 -4.26 12.82 -18.89
N ASP A 46 -4.13 12.72 -20.21
CA ASP A 46 -4.06 11.42 -20.91
C ASP A 46 -2.87 10.58 -20.44
N LEU A 47 -1.70 11.21 -20.28
CA LEU A 47 -0.51 10.55 -19.79
C LEU A 47 -0.61 10.26 -18.29
N LEU A 48 -1.13 11.21 -17.48
CA LEU A 48 -1.28 11.01 -16.04
C LEU A 48 -2.26 9.89 -15.70
N ALA A 49 -3.36 9.75 -16.43
CA ALA A 49 -4.30 8.66 -16.24
C ALA A 49 -3.63 7.30 -16.47
N GLN A 50 -2.80 7.18 -17.52
CA GLN A 50 -2.03 5.96 -17.77
C GLN A 50 -0.98 5.72 -16.69
N LEU A 51 -0.21 6.74 -16.29
CA LEU A 51 0.79 6.62 -15.22
C LEU A 51 0.16 6.22 -13.88
N GLY A 52 -0.94 6.86 -13.50
CA GLY A 52 -1.70 6.53 -12.30
C GLY A 52 -2.18 5.08 -12.32
N MET A 53 -2.82 4.66 -13.41
CA MET A 53 -3.32 3.29 -13.57
C MET A 53 -2.19 2.25 -13.55
N TRP A 54 -1.15 2.43 -14.37
CA TRP A 54 -0.06 1.47 -14.49
C TRP A 54 0.83 1.42 -13.25
N SER A 55 0.89 2.47 -12.44
CA SER A 55 1.63 2.45 -11.16
C SER A 55 1.05 1.46 -10.15
N VAL A 56 -0.26 1.20 -10.18
CA VAL A 56 -0.97 0.37 -9.19
C VAL A 56 -0.34 -1.02 -9.03
N PRO A 57 -0.17 -1.85 -10.08
CA PRO A 57 0.44 -3.18 -9.91
C PRO A 57 1.88 -3.12 -9.39
N TRP A 58 2.67 -2.13 -9.81
CA TRP A 58 4.06 -1.97 -9.38
C TRP A 58 4.19 -1.56 -7.92
N VAL A 59 3.20 -0.84 -7.38
CA VAL A 59 3.14 -0.47 -5.96
C VAL A 59 2.49 -1.59 -5.14
N TRP A 60 1.43 -2.20 -5.65
CA TRP A 60 0.64 -3.21 -4.93
C TRP A 60 1.42 -4.50 -4.70
N MET A 61 2.10 -5.04 -5.72
CA MET A 61 2.79 -6.33 -5.61
C MET A 61 3.87 -6.34 -4.52
N PRO A 62 4.79 -5.35 -4.44
CA PRO A 62 5.75 -5.27 -3.34
C PRO A 62 5.09 -5.15 -1.97
N ILE A 63 3.99 -4.40 -1.84
CA ILE A 63 3.26 -4.28 -0.58
C ILE A 63 2.64 -5.62 -0.18
N MET A 64 2.00 -6.31 -1.13
CA MET A 64 1.38 -7.62 -0.94
C MET A 64 2.40 -8.64 -0.43
N PHE A 65 3.53 -8.81 -1.14
CA PHE A 65 4.59 -9.72 -0.69
C PHE A 65 5.25 -9.23 0.60
N GLY A 66 5.35 -7.91 0.77
CA GLY A 66 5.83 -7.25 1.98
C GLY A 66 5.07 -7.68 3.24
N THR A 67 3.76 -7.97 3.13
CA THR A 67 2.94 -8.36 4.28
C THR A 67 3.37 -9.66 4.95
N TYR A 68 4.05 -10.55 4.22
CA TYR A 68 4.53 -11.83 4.78
C TYR A 68 5.77 -11.68 5.65
N PHE A 69 6.46 -10.53 5.62
CA PHE A 69 7.55 -10.23 6.54
C PHE A 69 7.08 -9.76 7.92
N PHE A 70 5.80 -9.44 8.11
CA PHE A 70 5.27 -9.13 9.43
C PHE A 70 5.19 -10.38 10.30
N VAL A 71 5.47 -10.21 11.61
CA VAL A 71 5.38 -11.31 12.57
C VAL A 71 3.94 -11.83 12.64
N THR A 72 2.96 -10.92 12.62
CA THR A 72 1.51 -11.27 12.63
C THR A 72 0.73 -10.48 11.58
N GLY A 73 -0.36 -11.04 11.10
CA GLY A 73 -1.33 -10.41 10.19
C GLY A 73 -2.03 -9.23 10.84
N ARG A 74 -2.22 -9.23 12.18
CA ARG A 74 -2.74 -8.05 12.89
C ARG A 74 -1.80 -6.85 12.75
N GLN A 75 -0.49 -7.06 12.86
CA GLN A 75 0.48 -6.00 12.61
C GLN A 75 0.33 -5.50 11.16
N ALA A 76 0.34 -6.40 10.18
CA ALA A 76 0.17 -6.02 8.77
C ALA A 76 -1.11 -5.19 8.53
N MET A 77 -2.23 -5.60 9.12
CA MET A 77 -3.50 -4.86 9.05
C MET A 77 -3.39 -3.45 9.65
N VAL A 78 -2.83 -3.30 10.85
CA VAL A 78 -2.71 -1.98 11.52
C VAL A 78 -1.82 -1.05 10.71
N TYR A 79 -0.65 -1.52 10.27
CA TYR A 79 0.27 -0.70 9.48
C TYR A 79 -0.35 -0.26 8.15
N LEU A 80 -0.99 -1.18 7.42
CA LEU A 80 -1.62 -0.85 6.14
C LEU A 80 -2.87 0.01 6.32
N PHE A 81 -3.63 -0.17 7.40
CA PHE A 81 -4.78 0.69 7.70
C PHE A 81 -4.33 2.12 7.98
N VAL A 82 -3.32 2.32 8.84
CA VAL A 82 -2.76 3.65 9.11
C VAL A 82 -2.19 4.29 7.84
N ALA A 83 -1.46 3.52 7.03
CA ALA A 83 -0.95 4.00 5.76
C ALA A 83 -2.07 4.43 4.79
N ASN A 84 -3.17 3.67 4.71
CA ASN A 84 -4.35 4.06 3.94
C ASN A 84 -4.96 5.36 4.44
N VAL A 85 -5.19 5.49 5.76
CA VAL A 85 -5.77 6.70 6.35
C VAL A 85 -4.91 7.92 6.00
N LEU A 86 -3.58 7.83 6.12
CA LEU A 86 -2.66 8.91 5.75
C LEU A 86 -2.72 9.22 4.25
N ALA A 87 -2.62 8.20 3.39
CA ALA A 87 -2.60 8.40 1.94
C ALA A 87 -3.92 9.02 1.43
N TYR A 88 -5.06 8.50 1.87
CA TYR A 88 -6.37 9.07 1.51
C TYR A 88 -6.58 10.45 2.10
N SER A 89 -6.08 10.73 3.32
CA SER A 89 -6.10 12.10 3.86
C SER A 89 -5.36 13.06 2.94
N CYS A 90 -4.18 12.71 2.44
CA CYS A 90 -3.46 13.51 1.46
C CYS A 90 -4.26 13.69 0.16
N VAL A 91 -4.87 12.61 -0.37
CA VAL A 91 -5.72 12.68 -1.57
C VAL A 91 -6.87 13.67 -1.36
N PHE A 92 -7.59 13.60 -0.25
CA PHE A 92 -8.71 14.49 0.03
C PHE A 92 -8.28 15.94 0.28
N LEU A 93 -7.12 16.16 0.90
CA LEU A 93 -6.57 17.50 1.13
C LEU A 93 -6.08 18.18 -0.16
N ILE A 94 -5.56 17.43 -1.12
CA ILE A 94 -5.06 17.98 -2.39
C ILE A 94 -6.18 18.13 -3.42
N ARG A 95 -7.15 17.20 -3.41
CA ARG A 95 -8.30 17.22 -4.31
C ARG A 95 -9.32 18.30 -3.93
N GLY A 96 -9.41 18.63 -2.63
CA GLY A 96 -10.35 19.58 -2.04
C GLY A 96 -9.93 21.03 -2.22
#